data_AF-A0A7C8BQX1-F1
#
_entry.id   AF-A0A7C8BQX1-F1
#
_cell.length_a   1.000
_cell.length_b   1.000
_cell.length_c   1.000
_cell.angle_alpha   90.00
_cell.angle_beta   90.00
_cell.angle_gamma   90.00
#
_symmetry.space_group_name_H-M   'P 1'
#
loop_
_entity.id
_entity.type
_entity.pdbx_description
1 polymer ?
#
loop_
_entity_poly.entity_id
_entity_poly.type
_entity_poly.pdbx_seq_one_letter_code
_entity_poly.pdbx_strand_id
1 'polypeptide(L)'
;MDRFSQVFNEVPLAEVHDLAARRAEEGWRYVQILAVNTEEGIDLVYSYMKDGLLENDTVAAVGADDAVPSITDLFLEAFVCENEIHDLYGVAIENIAIDFGGMFYQLAEKAPMTVVSPEQLAAREKAKKIAAAKAAKEAAAQKEQVAPAAPAAVAGPTEEEIQAKIAGLDPEKAAKVRAALEAKAAKAAAAAVETAPAPSAALTEEEIQAKIAGLDPEKAAKVRAALEAKAAKAAKTEGKGE
;
A
#
# COMPACT_ATOMS: atom_id res chain seq x y z
N MET A 1 12.80 -43.31 -32.25
CA MET A 1 12.53 -42.06 -31.51
C MET A 1 11.26 -41.50 -32.08
N ASP A 2 10.21 -41.42 -31.27
CA ASP A 2 9.01 -40.71 -31.66
C ASP A 2 9.37 -39.24 -31.91
N ARG A 3 8.77 -38.65 -32.94
CA ARG A 3 9.04 -37.27 -33.34
C ARG A 3 8.46 -36.35 -32.26
N PHE A 4 9.29 -35.47 -31.71
CA PHE A 4 8.84 -34.46 -30.76
C PHE A 4 7.67 -33.64 -31.33
N SER A 5 6.63 -33.45 -30.53
CA SER A 5 5.51 -32.56 -30.83
C SER A 5 4.99 -31.92 -29.56
N GLN A 6 4.31 -30.78 -29.70
CA GLN A 6 3.66 -30.11 -28.58
C GLN A 6 2.27 -29.63 -28.97
N VAL A 7 1.37 -29.63 -27.99
CA VAL A 7 0.02 -29.07 -28.09
C VAL A 7 -0.25 -28.17 -26.89
N PHE A 8 -1.21 -27.27 -27.06
CA PHE A 8 -1.69 -26.37 -26.01
C PHE A 8 -3.19 -26.56 -25.88
N ASN A 9 -3.65 -26.75 -24.64
CA ASN A 9 -5.05 -26.87 -24.30
C ASN A 9 -5.37 -25.90 -23.16
N GLU A 10 -6.66 -25.75 -22.89
CA GLU A 10 -7.16 -25.02 -21.73
C GLU A 10 -7.68 -26.02 -20.69
N VAL A 11 -7.49 -25.71 -19.42
CA VAL A 11 -8.03 -26.47 -18.30
C VAL A 11 -8.63 -25.50 -17.26
N PRO A 12 -9.86 -25.73 -16.79
CA PRO A 12 -10.41 -24.95 -15.69
C PRO A 12 -9.58 -25.12 -14.42
N LEU A 13 -9.45 -24.06 -13.61
CA LEU A 13 -8.74 -24.10 -12.33
C LEU A 13 -9.19 -25.27 -11.43
N ALA A 14 -10.50 -25.53 -11.38
CA ALA A 14 -11.08 -26.60 -10.58
C ALA A 14 -10.69 -28.02 -11.05
N GLU A 15 -10.22 -28.19 -12.28
CA GLU A 15 -9.89 -29.48 -12.88
C GLU A 15 -8.37 -29.76 -12.91
N VAL A 16 -7.54 -28.83 -12.43
CA VAL A 16 -6.07 -28.95 -12.48
C VAL A 16 -5.56 -30.18 -11.75
N HIS A 17 -6.08 -30.44 -10.55
CA HIS A 17 -5.65 -31.59 -9.76
C HIS A 17 -6.13 -32.90 -10.40
N ASP A 18 -7.39 -32.95 -10.85
CA ASP A 18 -7.95 -34.11 -11.55
C ASP A 18 -7.19 -34.42 -12.86
N LEU A 19 -6.76 -33.38 -13.58
CA LEU A 19 -5.87 -33.51 -14.72
C LEU A 19 -4.55 -34.16 -14.30
N ALA A 20 -3.88 -33.62 -13.27
CA ALA A 20 -2.62 -34.18 -12.77
C ALA A 20 -2.77 -35.64 -12.34
N ALA A 21 -3.88 -36.00 -11.67
CA ALA A 21 -4.17 -37.37 -11.25
C ALA A 21 -4.26 -38.31 -12.46
N ARG A 22 -5.02 -37.93 -13.49
CA ARG A 22 -5.09 -38.70 -14.75
C ARG A 22 -3.73 -38.84 -15.42
N ARG A 23 -2.92 -37.77 -15.45
CA ARG A 23 -1.55 -37.82 -16.00
C ARG A 23 -0.66 -38.79 -15.25
N ALA A 24 -0.72 -38.78 -13.91
CA ALA A 24 0.04 -39.70 -13.08
C ALA A 24 -0.37 -41.16 -13.31
N GLU A 25 -1.68 -41.46 -13.34
CA GLU A 25 -2.22 -42.80 -13.61
C GLU A 25 -1.84 -43.32 -15.01
N GLU A 26 -1.86 -42.45 -16.01
CA GLU A 26 -1.48 -42.76 -17.38
C GLU A 26 0.03 -42.84 -17.59
N GLY A 27 0.85 -42.55 -16.58
CA GLY A 27 2.31 -42.63 -16.65
C GLY A 27 2.97 -41.49 -17.43
N TRP A 28 2.35 -40.31 -17.46
CA TRP A 28 2.99 -39.10 -17.98
C TRP A 28 4.04 -38.59 -17.00
N ARG A 29 5.10 -38.00 -17.54
CA ARG A 29 6.11 -37.31 -16.73
C ARG A 29 5.74 -35.85 -16.60
N TYR A 30 5.65 -35.35 -15.38
CA TYR A 30 5.58 -33.91 -15.13
C TYR A 30 6.88 -33.21 -15.60
N VAL A 31 6.72 -32.05 -16.24
CA VAL A 31 7.85 -31.27 -16.77
C VAL A 31 8.04 -29.98 -15.99
N GLN A 32 7.00 -29.16 -15.89
CA GLN A 32 7.01 -27.86 -15.22
C GLN A 32 5.60 -27.30 -15.05
N ILE A 33 5.49 -26.26 -14.21
CA ILE A 33 4.41 -25.27 -14.24
C ILE A 33 5.07 -23.93 -14.56
N LEU A 34 4.58 -23.23 -15.58
CA LEU A 34 5.04 -21.90 -15.95
C LEU A 34 3.96 -20.87 -15.60
N ALA A 35 4.32 -19.83 -14.85
CA ALA A 35 3.44 -18.69 -14.61
C ALA A 35 3.71 -17.55 -15.61
N VAL A 36 2.64 -17.06 -16.24
CA VAL A 36 2.68 -15.93 -17.18
C VAL A 36 1.79 -14.83 -16.64
N ASN A 37 2.37 -13.66 -16.43
CA ASN A 37 1.63 -12.48 -15.98
C ASN A 37 0.91 -11.83 -17.16
N THR A 38 -0.41 -11.70 -17.09
CA THR A 38 -1.27 -11.13 -18.14
C THR A 38 -2.05 -9.93 -17.63
N GLU A 39 -2.85 -9.30 -18.49
CA GLU A 39 -3.74 -8.20 -18.07
C GLU A 39 -4.93 -8.70 -17.23
N GLU A 40 -5.35 -9.95 -17.45
CA GLU A 40 -6.53 -10.55 -16.82
C GLU A 40 -6.20 -11.30 -15.53
N GLY A 41 -4.95 -11.73 -15.35
CA GLY A 41 -4.49 -12.43 -14.16
C GLY A 41 -3.15 -13.11 -14.40
N ILE A 42 -2.91 -14.21 -13.69
CA ILE A 42 -1.73 -15.07 -13.94
C ILE A 42 -2.20 -16.33 -14.65
N ASP A 43 -1.65 -16.62 -15.82
CA ASP A 43 -1.87 -17.90 -16.47
C ASP A 43 -0.86 -18.93 -15.92
N LEU A 44 -1.33 -20.13 -15.60
CA LEU A 44 -0.49 -21.25 -15.18
C LEU A 44 -0.52 -22.33 -16.26
N VAL A 45 0.64 -22.63 -16.85
CA VAL A 45 0.78 -23.63 -17.91
C VAL A 45 1.42 -24.89 -17.32
N TYR A 46 0.63 -25.93 -17.19
CA TYR A 46 1.07 -27.24 -16.71
C TYR A 46 1.56 -28.08 -17.89
N SER A 47 2.83 -28.50 -17.85
CA SER A 47 3.45 -29.25 -18.94
C SER A 47 3.69 -30.71 -18.53
N TYR A 48 3.17 -31.65 -19.32
CA TYR A 48 3.38 -33.10 -19.16
C TYR A 48 3.93 -33.71 -20.43
N MET A 49 4.85 -34.68 -20.30
CA MET A 49 5.51 -35.33 -21.43
C MET A 49 5.33 -36.85 -21.39
N LYS A 50 4.95 -37.43 -22.54
CA LYS A 50 4.86 -38.87 -22.76
C LYS A 50 5.07 -39.19 -24.24
N ASP A 51 5.87 -40.22 -24.54
CA ASP A 51 6.07 -40.75 -25.90
C ASP A 51 6.40 -39.68 -26.99
N GLY A 52 7.19 -38.67 -26.61
CA GLY A 52 7.58 -37.58 -27.52
C GLY A 52 6.53 -36.47 -27.70
N LEU A 53 5.38 -36.55 -27.04
CA LEU A 53 4.37 -35.50 -26.98
C LEU A 53 4.51 -34.69 -25.69
N LEU A 54 4.53 -33.36 -25.82
CA LEU A 54 4.46 -32.40 -24.73
C LEU A 54 3.09 -31.72 -24.74
N GLU A 55 2.23 -32.04 -23.77
CA GLU A 55 0.95 -31.37 -23.59
C GLU A 55 1.11 -30.23 -22.59
N ASN A 56 0.60 -29.05 -22.96
CA ASN A 56 0.64 -27.84 -22.16
C ASN A 56 -0.81 -27.42 -21.87
N ASP A 57 -1.27 -27.65 -20.65
CA ASP A 57 -2.63 -27.37 -20.21
C ASP A 57 -2.63 -26.05 -19.42
N THR A 58 -3.31 -25.03 -19.95
CA THR A 58 -3.31 -23.67 -19.39
C THR A 58 -4.53 -23.42 -18.52
N VAL A 59 -4.28 -23.00 -17.28
CA VAL A 59 -5.26 -22.33 -16.42
C VAL A 59 -5.13 -20.83 -16.65
N ALA A 60 -6.14 -20.22 -17.25
CA ALA A 60 -6.11 -18.80 -17.57
C ALA A 60 -6.57 -17.94 -16.39
N ALA A 61 -6.00 -16.73 -16.31
CA ALA A 61 -6.47 -15.61 -15.48
C ALA A 61 -6.68 -15.94 -13.99
N VAL A 62 -5.73 -16.66 -13.37
CA VAL A 62 -5.74 -16.90 -11.92
C VAL A 62 -5.63 -15.55 -11.20
N GLY A 63 -6.65 -15.26 -10.39
CA GLY A 63 -6.80 -14.03 -9.63
C GLY A 63 -6.20 -14.11 -8.22
N ALA A 64 -6.24 -12.98 -7.52
CA ALA A 64 -5.69 -12.88 -6.16
C ALA A 64 -6.52 -13.61 -5.09
N ASP A 65 -7.80 -13.88 -5.38
CA ASP A 65 -8.73 -14.58 -4.48
C ASP A 65 -8.85 -16.08 -4.81
N ASP A 66 -8.19 -16.54 -5.87
CA ASP A 66 -8.18 -17.94 -6.28
C ASP A 66 -7.15 -18.72 -5.46
N ALA A 67 -7.51 -19.96 -5.13
CA ALA A 67 -6.64 -20.92 -4.48
C ALA A 67 -6.39 -22.10 -5.43
N VAL A 68 -5.14 -22.25 -5.87
CA VAL A 68 -4.74 -23.32 -6.77
C VAL A 68 -4.42 -24.57 -5.95
N PRO A 69 -5.03 -25.74 -6.22
CA PRO A 69 -4.62 -26.97 -5.56
C PRO A 69 -3.22 -27.39 -6.03
N SER A 70 -2.31 -27.62 -5.08
CA SER A 70 -1.00 -28.22 -5.36
C SER A 70 -1.15 -29.61 -5.95
N ILE A 71 -0.24 -29.97 -6.87
CA ILE A 71 -0.14 -31.33 -7.45
C ILE A 71 0.97 -32.16 -6.81
N THR A 72 1.58 -31.68 -5.72
CA THR A 72 2.79 -32.29 -5.12
C THR A 72 2.54 -33.61 -4.39
N ASP A 73 1.27 -33.94 -4.12
CA ASP A 73 0.87 -35.28 -3.68
C ASP A 73 1.03 -36.34 -4.80
N LEU A 74 0.97 -35.91 -6.07
CA LEU A 74 1.11 -36.75 -7.26
C LEU A 74 2.50 -36.63 -7.90
N PHE A 75 3.01 -35.40 -8.00
CA PHE A 75 4.30 -35.05 -8.59
C PHE A 75 5.10 -34.21 -7.61
N LEU A 76 5.79 -34.89 -6.68
CA LEU A 76 6.52 -34.23 -5.59
C LEU A 76 7.44 -33.12 -6.12
N GLU A 77 8.11 -33.33 -7.25
CA GLU A 77 9.03 -32.38 -7.87
C GLU A 77 8.39 -31.02 -8.24
N ALA A 78 7.06 -30.92 -8.32
CA ALA A 78 6.36 -29.66 -8.58
C ALA A 78 6.55 -28.63 -7.47
N PHE A 79 6.96 -29.04 -6.26
CA PHE A 79 7.09 -28.15 -5.10
C PHE A 79 8.02 -26.96 -5.38
N VAL A 80 9.06 -27.17 -6.18
CA VAL A 80 10.01 -26.10 -6.57
C VAL A 80 9.28 -25.01 -7.36
N CYS A 81 8.54 -25.41 -8.39
CA CYS A 81 7.80 -24.48 -9.25
C CYS A 81 6.65 -23.81 -8.47
N GLU A 82 5.89 -24.57 -7.67
CA GLU A 82 4.77 -24.03 -6.92
C GLU A 82 5.21 -22.99 -5.89
N ASN A 83 6.28 -23.25 -5.13
CA ASN A 83 6.84 -22.27 -4.21
C ASN A 83 7.40 -21.04 -4.95
N GLU A 84 8.07 -21.24 -6.08
CA GLU A 84 8.55 -20.13 -6.92
C GLU A 84 7.39 -19.24 -7.40
N ILE A 85 6.30 -19.85 -7.89
CA ILE A 85 5.12 -19.14 -8.39
C ILE A 85 4.44 -18.37 -7.25
N HIS A 86 4.32 -19.00 -6.07
CA HIS A 86 3.80 -18.36 -4.88
C HIS A 86 4.61 -17.10 -4.51
N ASP A 87 5.93 -17.20 -4.50
CA ASP A 87 6.81 -16.09 -4.10
C ASP A 87 6.89 -14.98 -5.17
N LEU A 88 7.13 -15.36 -6.43
CA LEU A 88 7.40 -14.43 -7.52
C LEU A 88 6.14 -13.80 -8.10
N TYR A 89 5.02 -14.51 -8.12
CA TYR A 89 3.76 -14.07 -8.72
C TYR A 89 2.65 -13.84 -7.68
N GLY A 90 2.82 -14.30 -6.44
CA GLY A 90 1.83 -14.08 -5.38
C GLY A 90 0.54 -14.90 -5.57
N VAL A 91 0.59 -15.96 -6.37
CA VAL A 91 -0.52 -16.91 -6.54
C VAL A 91 -0.64 -17.76 -5.28
N ALA A 92 -1.84 -17.89 -4.74
CA ALA A 92 -2.08 -18.80 -3.62
C ALA A 92 -2.14 -20.24 -4.12
N ILE A 93 -1.24 -21.10 -3.63
CA ILE A 93 -1.23 -22.53 -3.92
C ILE A 93 -1.39 -23.28 -2.60
N GLU A 94 -2.42 -24.10 -2.50
CA GLU A 94 -2.78 -24.81 -1.27
C GLU A 94 -2.25 -26.25 -1.28
N ASN A 95 -1.90 -26.76 -0.09
CA ASN A 95 -1.50 -28.15 0.14
C ASN A 95 -0.18 -28.57 -0.53
N ILE A 96 0.78 -27.64 -0.67
CA ILE A 96 2.14 -27.98 -1.11
C ILE A 96 2.80 -28.92 -0.09
N ALA A 97 3.28 -30.09 -0.54
CA ALA A 97 3.86 -31.11 0.33
C ALA A 97 5.15 -30.62 1.04
N ILE A 98 5.95 -29.81 0.35
CA ILE A 98 7.13 -29.13 0.89
C ILE A 98 6.92 -27.62 0.71
N ASP A 99 6.20 -27.02 1.65
CA ASP A 99 5.84 -25.60 1.63
C ASP A 99 6.87 -24.75 2.39
N PHE A 100 7.40 -23.71 1.73
CA PHE A 100 8.28 -22.71 2.33
C PHE A 100 7.52 -21.48 2.85
N GLY A 101 6.20 -21.43 2.69
CA GLY A 101 5.31 -20.43 3.28
C GLY A 101 5.62 -19.00 2.83
N GLY A 102 6.04 -18.81 1.57
CA GLY A 102 6.45 -17.49 1.07
C GLY A 102 7.94 -17.16 1.22
N MET A 103 8.77 -18.14 1.62
CA MET A 103 10.19 -17.95 1.94
C MET A 103 11.11 -18.82 1.09
N PHE A 104 10.65 -19.25 -0.09
CA PHE A 104 11.48 -20.00 -1.03
C PHE A 104 12.57 -19.11 -1.63
N TYR A 105 12.24 -17.85 -1.90
CA TYR A 105 13.19 -16.79 -2.24
C TYR A 105 13.25 -15.70 -1.17
N GLN A 106 14.43 -15.08 -1.02
CA GLN A 106 14.57 -13.83 -0.27
C GLN A 106 14.27 -12.65 -1.20
N LEU A 107 13.00 -12.26 -1.27
CA LEU A 107 12.54 -11.17 -2.14
C LEU A 107 12.58 -9.82 -1.43
N ALA A 108 12.95 -8.77 -2.17
CA ALA A 108 12.90 -7.39 -1.69
C ALA A 108 11.47 -6.82 -1.69
N GLU A 109 10.61 -7.34 -2.56
CA GLU A 109 9.24 -6.88 -2.77
C GLU A 109 8.31 -8.10 -2.97
N LYS A 110 7.02 -7.95 -2.65
CA LYS A 110 6.03 -9.02 -2.84
C LYS A 110 5.66 -9.17 -4.32
N ALA A 111 5.66 -10.41 -4.81
CA ALA A 111 5.20 -10.76 -6.16
C ALA A 111 5.82 -9.91 -7.28
N PRO A 112 7.17 -9.81 -7.35
CA PRO A 112 7.88 -8.89 -8.25
C PRO A 112 7.60 -9.13 -9.75
N MET A 113 7.19 -10.34 -10.14
CA MET A 113 6.89 -10.68 -11.53
C MET A 113 5.51 -10.21 -11.99
N THR A 114 4.70 -9.62 -11.10
CA THR A 114 3.33 -9.16 -11.40
C THR A 114 3.24 -7.72 -11.94
N VAL A 115 4.36 -7.01 -12.02
CA VAL A 115 4.40 -5.63 -12.51
C VAL A 115 4.48 -5.62 -14.03
N VAL A 116 3.32 -5.45 -14.68
CA VAL A 116 3.22 -5.46 -16.15
C VAL A 116 3.72 -4.14 -16.79
N SER A 117 3.51 -2.96 -16.16
CA SER A 117 4.02 -1.66 -16.66
C SER A 117 4.03 -0.51 -15.62
N PRO A 118 4.79 0.58 -15.84
CA PRO A 118 4.75 1.80 -15.01
C PRO A 118 3.35 2.45 -14.92
N GLU A 119 2.55 2.34 -15.97
CA GLU A 119 1.19 2.88 -16.01
C GLU A 119 0.25 2.04 -15.15
N GLN A 120 0.40 0.71 -15.16
CA GLN A 120 -0.36 -0.18 -14.28
C GLN A 120 0.07 -0.02 -12.81
N LEU A 121 1.34 0.24 -12.52
CA LEU A 121 1.78 0.65 -11.18
C LEU A 121 1.06 1.92 -10.73
N ALA A 122 1.06 2.97 -11.57
CA ALA A 122 0.38 4.23 -11.27
C ALA A 122 -1.14 4.03 -11.07
N ALA A 123 -1.76 3.15 -11.86
CA ALA A 123 -3.17 2.80 -11.71
C ALA A 123 -3.45 2.05 -10.40
N ARG A 124 -2.61 1.07 -10.02
CA ARG A 124 -2.71 0.31 -8.76
C ARG A 124 -2.52 1.23 -7.55
N GLU A 125 -1.56 2.15 -7.60
CA GLU A 125 -1.37 3.15 -6.54
C GLU A 125 -2.57 4.10 -6.43
N LYS A 126 -3.12 4.56 -7.55
CA LYS A 126 -4.33 5.39 -7.57
C LYS A 126 -5.53 4.64 -6.99
N ALA A 127 -5.73 3.38 -7.38
CA ALA A 127 -6.80 2.53 -6.88
C ALA A 127 -6.67 2.27 -5.37
N LYS A 128 -5.46 1.96 -4.87
CA LYS A 128 -5.19 1.82 -3.43
C LYS A 128 -5.51 3.09 -2.66
N LYS A 129 -5.15 4.28 -3.18
CA LYS A 129 -5.49 5.57 -2.55
C LYS A 129 -6.99 5.80 -2.48
N ILE A 130 -7.73 5.47 -3.54
CA ILE A 130 -9.19 5.59 -3.58
C ILE A 130 -9.84 4.61 -2.60
N ALA A 131 -9.38 3.35 -2.56
CA ALA A 131 -9.89 2.34 -1.63
C ALA A 131 -9.62 2.72 -0.17
N ALA A 132 -8.41 3.18 0.15
CA ALA A 132 -8.07 3.65 1.50
C ALA A 132 -8.91 4.86 1.92
N ALA A 133 -9.17 5.80 1.01
CA ALA A 133 -10.05 6.94 1.27
C ALA A 133 -11.51 6.51 1.49
N LYS A 134 -12.00 5.52 0.75
CA LYS A 134 -13.35 4.95 0.92
C LYS A 134 -13.46 4.20 2.25
N ALA A 135 -12.50 3.33 2.57
CA ALA A 135 -12.45 2.61 3.84
C ALA A 135 -12.35 3.56 5.05
N ALA A 136 -11.58 4.65 4.94
CA ALA A 136 -11.50 5.67 5.99
C ALA A 136 -12.84 6.41 6.20
N LYS A 137 -13.59 6.69 5.12
CA LYS A 137 -14.93 7.30 5.20
C LYS A 137 -15.96 6.33 5.79
N GLU A 138 -15.92 5.06 5.40
CA GLU A 138 -16.80 4.02 5.94
C GLU A 138 -16.51 3.75 7.42
N ALA A 139 -15.24 3.71 7.82
CA ALA A 139 -14.84 3.60 9.23
C ALA A 139 -15.24 4.84 10.06
N ALA A 140 -15.26 6.04 9.48
CA ALA A 140 -15.75 7.23 10.14
C ALA A 140 -17.28 7.21 10.30
N ALA A 141 -18.01 6.77 9.28
CA ALA A 141 -19.47 6.62 9.33
C ALA A 141 -19.93 5.55 10.34
N GLN A 142 -19.18 4.44 10.47
CA GLN A 142 -19.46 3.42 11.46
C GLN A 142 -19.16 3.89 12.89
N LYS A 143 -18.16 4.75 13.10
CA LYS A 143 -17.90 5.38 14.41
C LYS A 143 -19.00 6.36 14.84
N GLU A 144 -19.74 6.92 13.90
CA GLU A 144 -20.91 7.77 14.18
C GLU A 144 -22.18 6.96 14.53
N GLN A 145 -22.26 5.69 14.13
CA GLN A 145 -23.44 4.83 14.36
C GLN A 145 -23.40 4.00 15.66
N VAL A 146 -22.28 3.98 16.40
CA VAL A 146 -22.14 3.24 17.68
C VAL A 146 -22.30 4.14 18.91
N ALA A 147 -22.71 5.41 18.75
CA ALA A 147 -23.15 6.22 19.89
C ALA A 147 -24.52 5.69 20.37
N PRO A 148 -24.68 5.27 21.65
CA PRO A 148 -25.92 4.67 22.11
C PRO A 148 -27.07 5.67 22.08
N ALA A 149 -28.20 5.23 21.53
CA ALA A 149 -29.45 5.99 21.52
C ALA A 149 -30.01 6.13 22.95
N ALA A 150 -30.14 7.36 23.44
CA ALA A 150 -31.04 7.73 24.51
C ALA A 150 -32.18 8.59 23.92
N PRO A 151 -33.44 8.42 24.36
CA PRO A 151 -34.58 8.97 23.66
C PRO A 151 -34.76 10.48 23.89
N ALA A 152 -35.38 11.10 22.91
CA ALA A 152 -35.56 12.53 22.72
C ALA A 152 -36.39 13.24 23.80
N ALA A 153 -35.98 14.46 24.16
CA ALA A 153 -36.87 15.59 24.43
C ALA A 153 -36.11 16.94 24.47
N VAL A 154 -36.48 17.82 23.54
CA VAL A 154 -36.72 19.28 23.63
C VAL A 154 -35.72 20.20 24.36
N ALA A 155 -35.39 21.28 23.63
CA ALA A 155 -34.76 22.57 24.01
C ALA A 155 -33.22 22.57 24.11
N GLY A 156 -32.62 23.54 23.40
CA GLY A 156 -31.16 23.70 23.28
C GLY A 156 -30.48 24.13 24.57
N PRO A 157 -29.17 23.84 24.72
CA PRO A 157 -28.53 23.92 26.02
C PRO A 157 -28.10 25.35 26.39
N THR A 158 -28.42 25.75 27.62
CA THR A 158 -27.97 27.00 28.26
C THR A 158 -26.60 26.83 28.93
N GLU A 159 -25.94 27.96 29.22
CA GLU A 159 -24.59 28.09 29.80
C GLU A 159 -24.31 27.17 31.02
N GLU A 160 -25.36 26.80 31.77
CA GLU A 160 -25.30 25.97 32.98
C GLU A 160 -25.04 24.48 32.68
N GLU A 161 -25.43 23.96 31.50
CA GLU A 161 -25.18 22.56 31.12
C GLU A 161 -23.72 22.29 30.72
N ILE A 162 -22.99 23.34 30.33
CA ILE A 162 -21.55 23.27 30.07
C ILE A 162 -20.79 23.12 31.39
N GLN A 163 -21.28 23.75 32.45
CA GLN A 163 -20.65 23.72 33.77
C GLN A 163 -20.92 22.39 34.50
N ALA A 164 -22.09 21.78 34.29
CA ALA A 164 -22.41 20.45 34.82
C ALA A 164 -21.56 19.31 34.18
N LYS A 165 -21.19 19.42 32.90
CA LYS A 165 -20.32 18.44 32.23
C LYS A 165 -18.85 18.48 32.67
N ILE A 166 -18.43 19.54 33.36
CA ILE A 166 -17.08 19.63 33.96
C ILE A 166 -17.06 18.93 35.33
N ALA A 167 -18.18 18.88 36.04
CA ALA A 167 -18.27 18.24 37.37
C ALA A 167 -18.26 16.69 37.32
N GLY A 168 -18.60 16.09 36.17
CA GLY A 168 -18.56 14.64 35.96
C GLY A 168 -17.24 14.10 35.39
N LEU A 169 -16.25 14.95 35.17
CA LEU A 169 -14.95 14.55 34.61
C LEU A 169 -13.91 14.37 35.72
N ASP A 170 -13.19 13.25 35.65
CA ASP A 170 -12.00 12.99 36.46
C ASP A 170 -11.01 14.19 36.36
N PRO A 171 -10.45 14.70 37.47
CA PRO A 171 -9.66 15.94 37.51
C PRO A 171 -8.51 16.00 36.48
N GLU A 172 -7.89 14.86 36.16
CA GLU A 172 -6.87 14.79 35.10
C GLU A 172 -7.43 15.05 33.70
N LYS A 173 -8.65 14.57 33.42
CA LYS A 173 -9.29 14.73 32.10
C LYS A 173 -9.80 16.16 31.92
N ALA A 174 -10.29 16.80 32.98
CA ALA A 174 -10.71 18.19 32.94
C ALA A 174 -9.53 19.15 32.67
N ALA A 175 -8.37 18.88 33.30
CA ALA A 175 -7.14 19.62 33.06
C ALA A 175 -6.64 19.46 31.60
N LYS A 176 -6.72 18.24 31.06
CA LYS A 176 -6.30 17.94 29.68
C LYS A 176 -7.18 18.61 28.63
N VAL A 177 -8.48 18.72 28.88
CA VAL A 177 -9.42 19.42 27.99
C VAL A 177 -9.21 20.94 28.02
N ARG A 178 -8.96 21.53 29.20
CA ARG A 178 -8.62 22.96 29.31
C ARG A 178 -7.29 23.29 28.62
N ALA A 179 -6.26 22.47 28.82
CA ALA A 179 -4.97 22.62 28.15
C ALA A 179 -5.09 22.46 26.62
N ALA A 180 -5.94 21.55 26.14
CA ALA A 180 -6.18 21.36 24.72
C ALA A 180 -6.94 22.55 24.09
N LEU A 181 -7.86 23.18 24.82
CA LEU A 181 -8.59 24.36 24.37
C LEU A 181 -7.70 25.61 24.35
N GLU A 182 -6.86 25.82 25.36
CA GLU A 182 -5.86 26.91 25.35
C GLU A 182 -4.82 26.71 24.25
N ALA A 183 -4.32 25.48 24.04
CA ALA A 183 -3.40 25.19 22.95
C ALA A 183 -4.05 25.41 21.56
N LYS A 184 -5.34 25.11 21.42
CA LYS A 184 -6.10 25.34 20.19
C LYS A 184 -6.40 26.83 19.98
N ALA A 185 -6.65 27.59 21.03
CA ALA A 185 -6.80 29.05 20.97
C ALA A 185 -5.47 29.75 20.62
N ALA A 186 -4.34 29.28 21.18
CA ALA A 186 -3.01 29.78 20.82
C ALA A 186 -2.64 29.45 19.37
N LYS A 187 -3.02 28.27 18.87
CA LYS A 187 -2.79 27.87 17.48
C LYS A 187 -3.71 28.60 16.49
N ALA A 188 -4.92 28.95 16.90
CA ALA A 188 -5.82 29.81 16.14
C ALA A 188 -5.33 31.28 16.10
N ALA A 189 -4.74 31.78 17.17
CA ALA A 189 -4.08 33.09 17.19
C ALA A 189 -2.81 33.12 16.30
N ALA A 190 -2.07 32.00 16.23
CA ALA A 190 -0.93 31.86 15.31
C ALA A 190 -1.36 31.78 13.83
N ALA A 191 -2.50 31.16 13.54
CA ALA A 191 -3.04 31.04 12.18
C ALA A 191 -3.70 32.34 11.67
N ALA A 192 -4.12 33.25 12.57
CA ALA A 192 -4.68 34.55 12.20
C ALA A 192 -3.63 35.57 11.71
N VAL A 193 -2.33 35.26 11.79
CA VAL A 193 -1.24 36.06 11.18
C VAL A 193 -0.91 35.56 9.76
N GLU A 194 -1.46 34.42 9.34
CA GLU A 194 -1.20 33.76 8.06
C GLU A 194 -2.22 34.13 6.96
N THR A 195 -2.88 35.29 7.07
CA THR A 195 -3.74 35.81 5.99
C THR A 195 -3.55 37.30 5.78
N ALA A 196 -2.53 37.67 5.00
CA ALA A 196 -2.54 38.88 4.19
C ALA A 196 -1.79 38.59 2.86
N PRO A 197 -2.30 39.09 1.72
CA PRO A 197 -1.88 38.66 0.39
C PRO A 197 -0.47 39.14 0.05
N ALA A 198 0.21 38.45 -0.86
CA ALA A 198 1.50 38.87 -1.40
C ALA A 198 1.42 40.27 -2.03
N PRO A 199 2.43 41.12 -1.76
CA PRO A 199 3.09 41.83 -2.85
C PRO A 199 4.61 41.66 -2.76
N SER A 200 5.29 41.82 -3.90
CA SER A 200 6.75 41.87 -3.97
C SER A 200 7.32 42.98 -3.06
N ALA A 201 8.03 42.61 -2.00
CA ALA A 201 8.88 43.54 -1.26
C ALA A 201 9.99 42.74 -0.56
N ALA A 202 11.23 43.16 -0.75
CA ALA A 202 12.37 42.67 0.02
C ALA A 202 12.13 42.99 1.50
N LEU A 203 12.21 41.97 2.37
CA LEU A 203 12.18 42.15 3.82
C LEU A 203 13.37 43.01 4.25
N THR A 204 13.16 43.99 5.12
CA THR A 204 14.23 44.89 5.57
C THR A 204 15.11 44.21 6.61
N GLU A 205 16.35 44.67 6.74
CA GLU A 205 17.38 44.08 7.61
C GLU A 205 16.98 44.10 9.10
N GLU A 206 16.16 45.08 9.49
CA GLU A 206 15.61 45.21 10.84
C GLU A 206 14.57 44.11 11.19
N GLU A 207 13.74 43.70 10.23
CA GLU A 207 12.73 42.65 10.42
C GLU A 207 13.36 41.25 10.53
N ILE A 208 14.49 41.05 9.85
CA ILE A 208 15.29 39.82 9.93
C ILE A 208 15.95 39.72 11.31
N GLN A 209 16.50 40.83 11.82
CA GLN A 209 17.15 40.87 13.13
C GLN A 209 16.15 40.67 14.28
N ALA A 210 14.96 41.25 14.19
CA ALA A 210 13.88 41.05 15.16
C ALA A 210 13.40 39.60 15.23
N LYS A 211 13.35 38.91 14.08
CA LYS A 211 13.04 37.48 14.03
C LYS A 211 14.15 36.64 14.65
N ILE A 212 15.42 36.93 14.39
CA ILE A 212 16.54 36.17 14.95
C ILE A 212 16.65 36.31 16.48
N ALA A 213 16.27 37.46 17.05
CA ALA A 213 16.36 37.72 18.49
C ALA A 213 15.42 36.85 19.36
N GLY A 214 14.34 36.31 18.80
CA GLY A 214 13.40 35.42 19.50
C GLY A 214 13.66 33.93 19.27
N LEU A 215 14.68 33.55 18.49
CA LEU A 215 15.01 32.16 18.20
C LEU A 215 16.11 31.62 19.10
N ASP A 216 16.01 30.33 19.41
CA ASP A 216 17.09 29.56 20.04
C ASP A 216 18.40 29.70 19.25
N PRO A 217 19.58 29.84 19.92
CA PRO A 217 20.85 30.16 19.28
C PRO A 217 21.24 29.20 18.14
N GLU A 218 20.85 27.93 18.20
CA GLU A 218 21.14 26.97 17.13
C GLU A 218 20.29 27.22 15.87
N LYS A 219 19.06 27.69 16.06
CA LYS A 219 18.13 28.03 14.96
C LYS A 219 18.44 29.40 14.37
N ALA A 220 18.85 30.35 15.20
CA ALA A 220 19.37 31.65 14.78
C ALA A 220 20.57 31.49 13.84
N ALA A 221 21.52 30.59 14.17
CA ALA A 221 22.66 30.28 13.33
C ALA A 221 22.28 29.68 11.97
N LYS A 222 21.31 28.76 11.95
CA LYS A 222 20.81 28.16 10.69
C LYS A 222 20.12 29.17 9.79
N VAL A 223 19.34 30.09 10.36
CA VAL A 223 18.67 31.16 9.60
C VAL A 223 19.68 32.14 9.01
N ARG A 224 20.72 32.52 9.76
CA ARG A 224 21.82 33.37 9.26
C ARG A 224 22.59 32.70 8.12
N ALA A 225 22.96 31.43 8.28
CA ALA A 225 23.67 30.68 7.25
C ALA A 225 22.82 30.50 5.96
N ALA A 226 21.52 30.28 6.10
CA ALA A 226 20.62 30.15 4.95
C ALA A 226 20.45 31.47 4.17
N LEU A 227 20.43 32.61 4.88
CA LEU A 227 20.37 33.93 4.26
C LEU A 227 21.67 34.31 3.56
N GLU A 228 22.82 34.02 4.18
CA GLU A 228 24.14 34.25 3.57
C GLU A 228 24.35 33.38 2.32
N ALA A 229 23.96 32.11 2.36
CA ALA A 229 23.98 31.22 1.20
C ALA A 229 23.06 31.69 0.08
N LYS A 230 21.92 32.31 0.41
CA LYS A 230 20.98 32.87 -0.56
C LYS A 230 21.50 34.17 -1.18
N ALA A 231 22.14 35.03 -0.39
CA ALA A 231 22.82 36.23 -0.88
C ALA A 231 24.00 35.88 -1.80
N ALA A 232 24.80 34.87 -1.43
CA ALA A 232 25.89 34.36 -2.28
C ALA A 232 25.39 33.74 -3.60
N LYS A 233 24.21 33.10 -3.60
CA LYS A 233 23.57 32.62 -4.83
C LYS A 233 23.02 33.76 -5.68
N ALA A 234 22.43 34.79 -5.08
CA ALA A 234 21.96 35.98 -5.81
C ALA A 234 23.12 36.70 -6.51
N ALA A 235 24.23 36.94 -5.80
CA ALA A 235 25.43 37.57 -6.37
C ALA A 235 26.08 36.74 -7.51
N LYS A 236 26.00 35.40 -7.44
CA LYS A 236 26.46 34.51 -8.53
C LYS A 236 25.55 34.51 -9.76
N THR A 237 24.30 34.96 -9.61
CA THR A 237 23.33 35.01 -10.71
C THR A 237 23.42 36.33 -11.48
N GLU A 238 23.90 37.40 -10.84
CA GLU A 238 24.11 38.72 -11.45
C GLU A 238 25.46 38.87 -12.18
N GLY A 239 26.47 38.05 -11.86
CA GLY A 239 27.81 38.12 -12.46
C GLY A 239 28.03 37.33 -13.76
N LYS A 240 26.97 36.88 -14.45
CA LYS A 240 27.08 36.03 -15.66
C LYS A 240 26.43 36.65 -16.92
N GLY A 241 26.21 37.96 -16.89
CA GLY A 241 25.69 38.73 -18.01
C GLY A 241 26.48 40.02 -18.19
N GLU A 242 27.74 39.90 -18.62
CA GLU A 242 28.44 40.93 -19.40
C GLU A 242 29.38 40.23 -20.40
#